data_AF-A0A2V7VUA7-F1
#
_entry.id   AF-A0A2V7VUA7-F1
#
_cell.length_a   1.000
_cell.length_b   1.000
_cell.length_c   1.000
_cell.angle_alpha   90.00
_cell.angle_beta   90.00
_cell.angle_gamma   90.00
#
_symmetry.space_group_name_H-M   'P 1'
#
loop_
_entity.id
_entity.type
_entity.pdbx_description
1 polymer ?
#
loop_
_entity_poly.entity_id
_entity_poly.type
_entity_poly.pdbx_seq_one_letter_code
_entity_poly.pdbx_strand_id
1 'polypeptide(L)'
;MARDAGSIAMTGTFEAGEGVGRFKFTPNRSYGDSLRTLGVPIDEELSDEHLFSLAMLDISSAFIREMKSLGYAESLGQYTAFRIHGVTPQFVRELRALGYSKLTAEQLVAFRIHGVTSDFVRELLNLGYTAVSSEQLVAMRIHGVTPRF
;
A
#
# COMPACT_ATOMS: atom_id res chain seq x y z
N MET A 1 -10.08 17.77 -5.68
CA MET A 1 -10.05 16.31 -5.44
C MET A 1 -10.63 16.03 -4.07
N ALA A 2 -11.58 15.09 -3.95
CA ALA A 2 -12.16 14.67 -2.67
C ALA A 2 -11.69 13.24 -2.33
N ARG A 3 -11.34 13.01 -1.06
CA ARG A 3 -10.91 11.74 -0.48
C ARG A 3 -11.62 11.55 0.86
N ASP A 4 -11.63 10.33 1.38
CA ASP A 4 -12.25 10.03 2.68
C ASP A 4 -11.69 10.91 3.81
N ALA A 5 -10.38 11.13 3.84
CA ALA A 5 -9.70 11.91 4.88
C ALA A 5 -9.78 13.45 4.67
N GLY A 6 -10.28 13.92 3.53
CA GLY A 6 -10.44 15.35 3.27
C GLY A 6 -10.45 15.71 1.79
N SER A 7 -10.57 17.01 1.51
CA SER A 7 -10.58 17.52 0.14
C SER A 7 -9.43 18.49 -0.11
N ILE A 8 -8.87 18.42 -1.30
CA ILE A 8 -7.82 19.32 -1.78
C ILE A 8 -8.39 20.13 -2.94
N ALA A 9 -8.42 21.45 -2.75
CA ALA A 9 -8.68 22.42 -3.80
C ALA A 9 -7.34 22.98 -4.27
N MET A 10 -7.11 22.99 -5.58
CA MET A 10 -5.89 23.53 -6.20
C MET A 10 -6.28 24.60 -7.21
N THR A 11 -5.58 25.72 -7.22
CA THR A 11 -5.71 26.77 -8.23
C THR A 11 -4.33 27.17 -8.70
N GLY A 12 -4.13 27.27 -10.02
CA GLY A 12 -2.82 27.58 -10.57
C GLY A 12 -2.83 27.62 -12.09
N THR A 13 -1.68 27.99 -12.64
CA THR A 13 -1.41 28.05 -14.08
C THR A 13 -0.22 27.16 -14.39
N PHE A 14 -0.29 26.48 -15.53
CA PHE A 14 0.82 25.71 -16.07
C PHE A 14 1.19 26.27 -17.44
N GLU A 15 2.47 26.59 -17.64
CA GLU A 15 3.01 27.10 -18.89
C GLU A 15 4.41 26.53 -19.11
N ALA A 16 4.70 26.06 -20.33
CA ALA A 16 6.01 25.54 -20.73
C ALA A 16 6.63 24.46 -19.79
N GLY A 17 5.80 23.66 -19.11
CA GLY A 17 6.27 22.62 -18.18
C GLY A 17 6.52 23.12 -16.75
N GLU A 18 6.34 24.41 -16.51
CA GLU A 18 6.36 25.02 -15.17
C GLU A 18 4.94 25.26 -14.67
N GLY A 19 4.76 25.18 -13.35
CA GLY A 19 3.47 25.36 -12.72
C GLY A 19 3.59 26.21 -11.46
N VAL A 20 2.72 27.21 -11.33
CA VAL A 20 2.57 28.01 -10.11
C VAL A 20 1.13 27.95 -9.64
N GLY A 21 0.94 27.84 -8.32
CA GLY A 21 -0.40 27.72 -7.77
C GLY A 21 -0.43 27.71 -6.27
N ARG A 22 -1.65 27.59 -5.75
CA ARG A 22 -1.94 27.41 -4.33
C ARG A 22 -2.84 26.19 -4.17
N PHE A 23 -2.70 25.53 -3.03
CA PHE A 23 -3.65 24.51 -2.62
C PHE A 23 -4.23 24.85 -1.25
N LYS A 24 -5.46 24.38 -1.02
CA LYS A 24 -6.11 24.38 0.28
C LYS A 24 -6.57 22.96 0.58
N PHE A 25 -6.11 22.42 1.69
CA PHE A 25 -6.66 21.20 2.26
C PHE A 25 -7.79 21.53 3.24
N THR A 26 -8.90 20.81 3.14
CA THR A 26 -9.99 20.85 4.11
C THR A 26 -10.13 19.45 4.70
N PRO A 27 -9.72 19.23 5.97
CA PRO A 27 -9.73 17.91 6.59
C PRO A 27 -11.16 17.41 6.80
N ASN A 28 -11.36 16.10 6.65
CA ASN A 28 -12.59 15.44 7.07
C ASN A 28 -12.41 14.80 8.44
N ARG A 29 -12.80 15.52 9.50
CA ARG A 29 -12.64 15.05 10.89
C ARG A 29 -13.50 13.82 11.22
N SER A 30 -14.58 13.57 10.49
CA SER A 30 -15.40 12.37 10.70
C SER A 30 -14.72 11.08 10.22
N TYR A 31 -13.60 11.19 9.50
CA TYR A 31 -12.90 10.02 8.98
C TYR A 31 -12.35 9.12 10.09
N GLY A 32 -11.94 9.71 11.23
CA GLY A 32 -11.55 8.94 12.41
C GLY A 32 -12.65 8.01 12.91
N ASP A 33 -13.90 8.45 12.87
CA ASP A 33 -15.05 7.62 13.27
C ASP A 33 -15.30 6.49 12.28
N SER A 34 -15.10 6.75 10.98
CA SER A 34 -15.13 5.70 9.95
C SER A 34 -14.07 4.63 10.21
N LEU A 35 -12.83 5.03 10.53
CA LEU A 35 -11.74 4.11 10.85
C LEU A 35 -12.04 3.26 12.10
N ARG A 36 -12.57 3.90 13.16
CA ARG A 36 -13.02 3.19 14.38
C ARG A 36 -14.15 2.21 14.09
N THR A 37 -15.12 2.60 13.26
CA THR A 37 -16.24 1.74 12.83
C THR A 37 -15.73 0.55 12.01
N LEU A 38 -14.69 0.75 11.20
CA LEU A 38 -14.01 -0.31 10.49
C LEU A 38 -13.14 -1.19 11.41
N GLY A 39 -12.99 -0.84 12.69
CA GLY A 39 -12.14 -1.55 13.65
C GLY A 39 -10.67 -1.46 13.30
N VAL A 40 -10.22 -0.32 12.80
CA VAL A 40 -8.80 -0.02 12.55
C VAL A 40 -8.19 0.56 13.83
N PRO A 41 -7.18 -0.08 14.42
CA PRO A 41 -6.43 0.51 15.53
C PRO A 41 -5.75 1.81 15.10
N ILE A 42 -5.91 2.85 15.93
CA ILE A 42 -5.27 4.15 15.77
C ILE A 42 -4.56 4.46 17.09
N ASP A 43 -3.24 4.62 17.03
CA ASP A 43 -2.39 4.76 18.22
C ASP A 43 -2.29 6.21 18.72
N GLU A 44 -2.75 7.16 17.91
CA GLU A 44 -2.64 8.60 18.18
C GLU A 44 -3.86 9.39 17.66
N GLU A 45 -4.01 10.62 18.11
CA GLU A 45 -5.06 11.49 17.59
C GLU A 45 -4.81 11.86 16.12
N LEU A 46 -5.87 11.86 15.30
CA LEU A 46 -5.78 12.25 13.90
C LEU A 46 -5.77 13.77 13.75
N SER A 47 -4.56 14.33 13.74
CA SER A 47 -4.32 15.73 13.41
C SER A 47 -4.70 16.05 11.96
N ASP A 48 -4.79 17.33 11.62
CA ASP A 48 -5.05 17.78 10.24
C ASP A 48 -3.93 17.36 9.28
N GLU A 49 -2.69 17.29 9.78
CA GLU A 49 -1.53 16.80 9.04
C GLU A 49 -1.60 15.30 8.78
N HIS A 50 -2.07 14.52 9.76
CA HIS A 50 -2.34 13.10 9.56
C HIS A 50 -3.44 12.90 8.52
N LEU A 51 -4.57 13.61 8.63
CA LEU A 51 -5.65 13.54 7.66
C LEU A 51 -5.20 13.96 6.24
N PHE A 52 -4.33 14.97 6.14
CA PHE A 52 -3.71 15.34 4.87
C PHE A 52 -2.88 14.20 4.28
N SER A 53 -2.02 13.59 5.09
CA SER A 53 -1.19 12.46 4.68
C SER A 53 -2.03 11.25 4.23
N LEU A 54 -3.09 10.91 4.98
CA LEU A 54 -4.01 9.84 4.63
C LEU A 54 -4.75 10.13 3.31
N ALA A 55 -5.14 11.39 3.07
CA ALA A 55 -5.76 11.81 1.82
C ALA A 55 -4.80 11.71 0.63
N MET A 56 -3.54 12.10 0.82
CA MET A 56 -2.50 12.04 -0.23
C MET A 56 -2.14 10.61 -0.61
N LEU A 57 -2.10 9.70 0.36
CA LEU A 57 -1.83 8.27 0.15
C LEU A 57 -3.07 7.47 -0.29
N ASP A 58 -4.23 8.11 -0.41
CA ASP A 58 -5.51 7.47 -0.71
C ASP A 58 -5.79 6.25 0.19
N ILE A 59 -5.54 6.41 1.49
CA ILE A 59 -5.91 5.43 2.50
C ILE A 59 -7.41 5.61 2.71
N SER A 60 -8.21 4.95 1.87
CA SER A 60 -9.67 5.03 1.87
C SER A 60 -10.30 3.88 2.63
N SER A 61 -11.55 4.08 3.07
CA SER A 61 -12.37 3.04 3.68
C SER A 61 -12.54 1.84 2.74
N ALA A 62 -12.62 2.09 1.43
CA ALA A 62 -12.71 1.04 0.42
C ALA A 62 -11.43 0.17 0.39
N PHE A 63 -10.25 0.81 0.35
CA PHE A 63 -8.97 0.10 0.40
C PHE A 63 -8.83 -0.75 1.67
N ILE A 64 -9.15 -0.16 2.83
CA ILE A 64 -9.11 -0.86 4.11
C ILE A 64 -10.04 -2.08 4.09
N ARG A 65 -11.30 -1.92 3.67
CA ARG A 65 -12.25 -3.05 3.56
C ARG A 65 -11.73 -4.14 2.63
N GLU A 66 -11.15 -3.78 1.49
CA GLU A 66 -10.61 -4.75 0.54
C GLU A 66 -9.43 -5.51 1.14
N MET A 67 -8.49 -4.84 1.79
CA MET A 67 -7.37 -5.50 2.48
C MET A 67 -7.85 -6.38 3.64
N LYS A 68 -8.85 -5.94 4.42
CA LYS A 68 -9.48 -6.76 5.46
C LYS A 68 -10.15 -8.01 4.90
N SER A 69 -10.81 -7.91 3.74
CA SER A 69 -11.40 -9.07 3.05
C SER A 69 -10.35 -10.08 2.60
N LEU A 70 -9.12 -9.61 2.38
CA LEU A 70 -7.95 -10.44 2.10
C LEU A 70 -7.27 -10.93 3.38
N GLY A 71 -7.83 -10.70 4.57
CA GLY A 71 -7.29 -11.18 5.85
C GLY A 71 -6.25 -10.26 6.49
N TYR A 72 -6.05 -9.06 5.96
CA TYR A 72 -5.12 -8.07 6.51
C TYR A 72 -5.91 -6.99 7.27
N ALA A 73 -6.24 -7.31 8.53
CA ALA A 73 -6.84 -6.39 9.49
C ALA A 73 -5.74 -5.76 10.34
N GLU A 74 -5.25 -4.61 9.90
CA GLU A 74 -4.02 -4.02 10.43
C GLU A 74 -4.26 -2.66 11.11
N SER A 75 -3.22 -2.13 11.77
CA SER A 75 -3.22 -0.76 12.28
C SER A 75 -3.23 0.26 11.15
N LEU A 76 -3.62 1.50 11.46
CA LEU A 76 -3.54 2.62 10.51
C LEU A 76 -2.11 2.82 9.98
N GLY A 77 -1.11 2.69 10.86
CA GLY A 77 0.30 2.77 10.47
C GLY A 77 0.69 1.71 9.43
N GLN A 78 0.18 0.49 9.57
CA GLN A 78 0.47 -0.57 8.61
C GLN A 78 -0.28 -0.38 7.27
N TYR A 79 -1.53 0.10 7.28
CA TYR A 79 -2.20 0.52 6.03
C TYR A 79 -1.46 1.67 5.33
N THR A 80 -0.83 2.54 6.12
CA THR A 80 0.03 3.62 5.62
C THR A 80 1.28 3.05 4.97
N ALA A 81 1.97 2.10 5.63
CA ALA A 81 3.10 1.38 5.04
C ALA A 81 2.72 0.65 3.74
N PHE A 82 1.55 0.01 3.69
CA PHE A 82 1.05 -0.60 2.46
C PHE A 82 0.93 0.41 1.33
N ARG A 83 0.38 1.61 1.57
CA ARG A 83 0.28 2.64 0.52
C ARG A 83 1.63 3.19 0.10
N ILE A 84 2.52 3.49 1.05
CA ILE A 84 3.86 4.03 0.78
C ILE A 84 4.68 3.06 -0.09
N HIS A 85 4.64 1.76 0.22
CA HIS A 85 5.37 0.73 -0.53
C HIS A 85 4.54 0.10 -1.66
N GLY A 86 3.32 0.58 -1.88
CA GLY A 86 2.44 0.12 -2.94
C GLY A 86 1.97 -1.33 -2.81
N VAL A 87 1.84 -1.89 -1.60
CA VAL A 87 1.12 -3.14 -1.37
C VAL A 87 -0.35 -2.93 -1.75
N THR A 88 -0.81 -3.59 -2.80
CA THR A 88 -2.20 -3.48 -3.29
C THR A 88 -2.98 -4.78 -3.07
N PRO A 89 -4.32 -4.72 -3.00
CA PRO A 89 -5.15 -5.92 -2.98
C PRO A 89 -4.91 -6.86 -4.17
N GLN A 90 -4.63 -6.28 -5.35
CA GLN A 90 -4.25 -7.05 -6.54
C GLN A 90 -2.94 -7.82 -6.32
N PHE A 91 -1.90 -7.16 -5.81
CA PHE A 91 -0.62 -7.79 -5.52
C PHE A 91 -0.77 -8.98 -4.56
N VAL A 92 -1.57 -8.82 -3.51
CA VAL A 92 -1.89 -9.89 -2.55
C VAL A 92 -2.62 -11.06 -3.23
N ARG A 93 -3.61 -10.79 -4.10
CA ARG A 93 -4.33 -11.83 -4.85
C ARG A 93 -3.42 -12.59 -5.80
N GLU A 94 -2.52 -11.90 -6.49
CA GLU A 94 -1.56 -12.51 -7.41
C GLU A 94 -0.59 -13.43 -6.65
N LEU A 95 -0.04 -13.00 -5.52
CA LEU A 95 0.83 -13.84 -4.68
C LEU A 95 0.09 -15.07 -4.15
N ARG A 96 -1.18 -14.92 -3.74
CA ARG A 96 -2.05 -16.04 -3.35
C ARG A 96 -2.22 -17.06 -4.47
N ALA A 97 -2.46 -16.60 -5.69
CA ALA A 97 -2.60 -17.47 -6.86
C ALA A 97 -1.30 -18.23 -7.17
N LEU A 98 -0.15 -17.69 -6.77
CA LEU A 98 1.18 -18.30 -6.89
C LEU A 98 1.55 -19.18 -5.68
N GLY A 99 0.63 -19.42 -4.75
CA GLY A 99 0.82 -20.29 -3.58
C GLY A 99 1.24 -19.58 -2.29
N TYR A 100 1.50 -18.27 -2.32
CA TYR A 100 1.93 -17.49 -1.16
C TYR A 100 0.74 -16.89 -0.40
N SER A 101 -0.08 -17.75 0.21
CA SER A 101 -1.34 -17.35 0.86
C SER A 101 -1.22 -16.91 2.32
N LYS A 102 -0.08 -17.18 2.96
CA LYS A 102 0.16 -16.97 4.40
C LYS A 102 1.22 -15.91 4.70
N LEU A 103 1.41 -14.95 3.79
CA LEU A 103 2.35 -13.85 4.01
C LEU A 103 1.82 -12.88 5.08
N THR A 104 2.67 -12.47 6.01
CA THR A 104 2.35 -11.40 6.95
C THR A 104 2.33 -10.04 6.26
N ALA A 105 1.78 -9.02 6.93
CA ALA A 105 1.79 -7.65 6.42
C ALA A 105 3.22 -7.14 6.19
N GLU A 106 4.14 -7.46 7.10
CA GLU A 106 5.55 -7.08 7.02
C GLU A 106 6.25 -7.75 5.83
N GLN A 107 5.93 -9.03 5.57
CA GLN A 107 6.47 -9.74 4.41
C GLN A 107 5.97 -9.13 3.09
N LEU A 108 4.70 -8.73 3.01
CA LEU A 108 4.18 -8.03 1.83
C LEU A 108 4.88 -6.69 1.59
N VAL A 109 5.12 -5.92 2.66
CA VAL A 109 5.89 -4.67 2.58
C VAL A 109 7.32 -4.94 2.14
N ALA A 110 7.99 -5.91 2.76
CA ALA A 110 9.37 -6.30 2.40
C ALA A 110 9.48 -6.73 0.94
N PHE A 111 8.51 -7.49 0.43
CA PHE A 111 8.46 -7.85 -0.99
C PHE A 111 8.46 -6.62 -1.88
N ARG A 112 7.66 -5.61 -1.56
CA ARG A 112 7.63 -4.38 -2.37
C ARG A 112 8.91 -3.56 -2.24
N ILE A 113 9.47 -3.44 -1.04
CA ILE A 113 10.75 -2.74 -0.79
C ILE A 113 11.89 -3.37 -1.59
N HIS A 114 11.97 -4.70 -1.60
CA HIS A 114 13.03 -5.44 -2.28
C HIS A 114 12.68 -5.81 -3.73
N GLY A 115 11.53 -5.38 -4.24
CA GLY A 115 11.13 -5.62 -5.63
C GLY A 115 10.86 -7.09 -5.96
N VAL A 116 10.35 -7.87 -5.01
CA VAL A 116 9.74 -9.20 -5.25
C VAL A 116 8.37 -8.97 -5.88
N THR A 117 8.27 -9.18 -7.19
CA THR A 117 7.01 -9.03 -7.95
C THR A 117 6.33 -10.39 -8.15
N SER A 118 5.03 -10.38 -8.43
CA SER A 118 4.29 -11.59 -8.83
C SER A 118 4.87 -12.21 -10.11
N ASP A 119 5.37 -11.40 -11.03
CA ASP A 119 6.06 -11.86 -12.24
C ASP A 119 7.37 -12.59 -11.93
N PHE A 120 8.21 -12.04 -11.03
CA PHE A 120 9.44 -12.68 -10.59
C PHE A 120 9.17 -14.05 -9.95
N VAL A 121 8.16 -14.12 -9.08
CA VAL A 121 7.74 -15.39 -8.45
C VAL A 121 7.25 -16.39 -9.51
N ARG A 122 6.45 -15.94 -10.49
CA ARG A 122 5.95 -16.80 -11.57
C ARG A 122 7.08 -17.35 -12.44
N GLU A 123 8.08 -16.53 -12.77
CA GLU A 123 9.26 -16.97 -13.52
C GLU A 123 10.04 -18.06 -12.76
N LEU A 124 10.23 -17.91 -11.45
CA LEU A 124 10.87 -18.95 -10.63
C LEU A 124 10.08 -20.27 -10.62
N LEU A 125 8.76 -20.19 -10.47
CA LEU A 125 7.89 -21.37 -10.53
C LEU A 125 7.99 -22.08 -11.90
N ASN A 126 8.03 -21.33 -13.00
CA ASN A 126 8.18 -21.87 -14.34
C ASN A 126 9.55 -22.53 -14.58
N LEU A 127 10.59 -22.11 -13.85
CA LEU A 127 11.91 -22.74 -13.84
C LEU A 127 12.00 -23.98 -12.93
N GLY A 128 10.90 -24.34 -12.26
CA GLY A 128 10.83 -25.51 -11.38
C GLY A 128 11.17 -25.24 -9.91
N TYR A 129 11.38 -23.98 -9.52
CA TYR A 129 11.62 -23.62 -8.11
C TYR A 129 10.28 -23.50 -7.35
N THR A 130 9.71 -24.62 -6.92
CA THR A 130 8.35 -24.67 -6.33
C THR A 130 8.30 -24.52 -4.80
N ALA A 131 9.45 -24.48 -4.12
CA ALA A 131 9.54 -24.46 -2.65
C ALA A 131 10.40 -23.30 -2.12
N VAL A 132 10.37 -22.14 -2.79
CA VAL A 132 11.12 -20.95 -2.36
C VAL A 132 10.33 -20.21 -1.27
N SER A 133 10.93 -20.05 -0.08
CA SER A 133 10.30 -19.29 1.00
C SER A 133 10.22 -17.80 0.69
N SER A 134 9.37 -17.07 1.41
CA SER A 134 9.30 -15.61 1.33
C SER A 134 10.64 -14.92 1.59
N GLU A 135 11.38 -15.42 2.57
CA GLU A 135 12.68 -14.88 2.97
C GLU A 135 13.71 -15.13 1.86
N GLN A 136 13.64 -16.30 1.21
CA GLN A 136 14.51 -16.62 0.08
C GLN A 136 14.20 -15.74 -1.14
N LEU A 137 12.93 -15.47 -1.44
CA LEU A 137 12.55 -14.55 -2.52
C LEU A 137 13.12 -13.16 -2.29
N VAL A 138 13.02 -12.65 -1.06
CA VAL A 138 13.61 -11.37 -0.66
C VAL A 138 15.13 -11.40 -0.80
N ALA A 139 15.80 -12.44 -0.28
CA ALA A 139 17.24 -12.58 -0.36
C ALA A 139 17.74 -12.64 -1.81
N MET A 140 17.05 -13.37 -2.69
CA MET A 140 17.36 -13.40 -4.13
C MET A 140 17.37 -12.00 -4.73
N ARG A 141 16.36 -11.18 -4.41
CA ARG A 141 16.29 -9.80 -4.93
C ARG A 141 17.34 -8.88 -4.32
N ILE A 142 17.65 -9.02 -3.03
CA ILE A 142 18.76 -8.28 -2.38
C ILE A 142 20.09 -8.59 -3.06
N HIS A 143 20.32 -9.84 -3.45
CA HIS A 143 21.54 -10.27 -4.14
C HIS A 143 21.50 -10.07 -5.67
N GLY A 144 20.47 -9.40 -6.19
CA GLY A 144 20.37 -9.07 -7.61
C GLY A 144 20.08 -10.27 -8.53
N VAL A 145 19.64 -11.41 -7.97
CA VAL A 145 19.29 -12.59 -8.76
C VAL A 145 18.12 -12.25 -9.69
N THR A 146 18.29 -12.60 -10.96
CA THR A 146 17.22 -12.53 -11.95
C THR A 146 16.93 -13.93 -12.50
N PRO A 147 15.69 -14.27 -12.87
CA PRO A 147 15.41 -15.58 -13.47
C PRO A 147 16.10 -15.81 -14.82
N ARG A 148 16.73 -14.77 -15.40
CA ARG A 148 17.49 -14.87 -16.65
C ARG A 148 19.00 -15.07 -16.46
N PHE A 149 19.60 -14.59 -15.36
CA PHE A 149 21.00 -14.75 -14.98
C PHE A 149 21.18 -14.54 -13.48
#